data_AF-A0A537IC68-F1
#
_entry.id   AF-A0A537IC68-F1
#
_cell.length_a   1.000
_cell.length_b   1.000
_cell.length_c   1.000
_cell.angle_alpha   90.00
_cell.angle_beta   90.00
_cell.angle_gamma   90.00
#
_symmetry.space_group_name_H-M   'P 1'
#
loop_
_entity.id
_entity.type
_entity.pdbx_description
1 polymer ?
#
loop_
_entity_poly.entity_id
_entity_poly.type
_entity_poly.pdbx_seq_one_letter_code
_entity_poly.pdbx_strand_id
1 'polypeptide(L)' 'MPGITKKVSQFDEVEVDMENWAVRTVKDGQVHKATKVPDFLMELVKEGGLVEYYRQHHSFPWEKLEKLPVAR' A
#
# COMPACT_ATOMS: atom_id res chain seq x y z
N MET A 1 1.17 -9.22 3.40
CA MET A 1 2.13 -10.32 3.15
C MET A 1 1.84 -11.49 4.10
N PRO A 2 1.35 -12.62 3.61
CA PRO A 2 1.21 -13.83 4.42
C PRO A 2 2.58 -14.29 4.96
N GLY A 3 2.67 -14.59 6.26
CA GLY A 3 3.85 -15.26 6.84
C GLY A 3 5.02 -14.38 7.27
N ILE A 4 4.93 -13.05 7.19
CA ILE A 4 6.00 -12.13 7.62
C ILE A 4 6.38 -12.30 9.10
N THR A 5 5.42 -12.68 9.96
CA THR A 5 5.64 -12.94 11.40
C THR A 5 6.63 -14.07 11.69
N LYS A 6 6.95 -14.93 10.71
CA LYS A 6 7.97 -15.99 10.83
C LYS A 6 9.35 -15.55 10.35
N LYS A 7 9.48 -14.33 9.81
CA LYS A 7 10.68 -13.82 9.11
C LYS A 7 11.32 -12.64 9.83
N VAL A 8 10.52 -11.87 10.57
CA VAL A 8 10.97 -10.71 11.34
C VAL A 8 10.65 -10.88 12.82
N SER A 9 11.54 -10.34 13.65
CA SER A 9 11.37 -10.22 15.09
C SER A 9 11.12 -8.77 15.47
N GLN A 10 10.63 -8.53 16.68
CA GLN A 10 10.59 -7.18 17.23
C GLN A 10 11.99 -6.56 17.20
N PHE A 11 12.07 -5.27 16.85
CA PHE A 11 13.30 -4.51 16.69
C PHE A 11 14.18 -4.88 15.47
N ASP A 12 13.73 -5.80 14.60
CA ASP A 12 14.38 -5.99 13.31
C ASP A 12 14.16 -4.76 12.42
N GLU A 13 15.23 -4.30 11.77
CA GLU A 13 15.13 -3.30 10.72
C GLU A 13 14.66 -3.96 9.40
N VAL A 14 13.69 -3.30 8.77
CA VAL A 14 13.13 -3.70 7.49
C VAL A 14 13.02 -2.49 6.58
N GLU A 15 13.30 -2.71 5.30
CA GLU A 15 13.01 -1.76 4.25
C GLU A 15 11.75 -2.18 3.51
N VAL A 16 10.84 -1.23 3.29
CA VAL A 16 9.58 -1.48 2.58
C VAL A 16 9.59 -0.68 1.28
N ASP A 17 9.61 -1.41 0.17
CA ASP A 17 9.49 -0.86 -1.16
C ASP A 17 8.02 -0.90 -1.60
N MET A 18 7.39 0.27 -1.60
CA MET A 18 5.99 0.44 -1.98
C MET A 18 5.79 0.52 -3.51
N GLU A 19 6.86 0.64 -4.29
CA GLU A 19 6.80 0.65 -5.76
C GLU A 19 6.84 -0.77 -6.31
N ASN A 20 7.81 -1.56 -5.84
CA ASN A 20 8.02 -2.95 -6.26
C ASN A 20 7.27 -3.96 -5.41
N TRP A 21 6.56 -3.51 -4.36
CA TRP A 21 5.82 -4.35 -3.42
C TRP A 21 6.72 -5.44 -2.82
N ALA A 22 7.81 -4.99 -2.20
CA ALA A 22 8.81 -5.86 -1.59
C ALA A 22 9.17 -5.37 -0.18
N VAL A 23 9.48 -6.32 0.70
CA VAL A 23 10.03 -6.05 2.03
C VAL A 23 11.40 -6.73 2.10
N ARG A 24 12.45 -5.96 2.43
CA ARG A 24 13.80 -6.48 2.63
C ARG A 24 14.15 -6.44 4.11
N THR A 25 14.60 -7.57 4.65
CA THR A 25 15.19 -7.62 5.99
C THR A 25 16.64 -7.11 5.93
N VAL A 26 17.00 -6.13 6.76
CA VAL A 26 18.33 -5.51 6.70
C VAL A 26 19.43 -6.46 7.20
N LYS A 27 19.11 -7.28 8.20
CA LYS A 27 20.06 -8.20 8.87
C LYS A 27 20.71 -9.23 7.93
N ASP A 28 19.96 -9.72 6.94
CA ASP A 28 20.38 -10.83 6.07
C ASP A 28 20.04 -10.60 4.59
N GLY A 29 19.49 -9.43 4.25
CA GLY A 29 19.17 -9.02 2.88
C GLY A 29 18.03 -9.81 2.23
N GLN A 30 17.30 -10.66 2.96
CA GLN A 30 16.22 -11.45 2.36
C GLN A 30 15.09 -10.55 1.87
N VAL A 31 14.63 -10.80 0.64
CA VAL A 31 13.53 -10.06 0.02
C VAL A 31 12.26 -10.90 0.05
N HIS A 32 11.16 -10.28 0.44
CA HIS A 32 9.85 -10.90 0.56
C HIS A 32 8.80 -10.13 -0.25
N LYS A 33 8.00 -10.87 -1.01
CA LYS A 33 6.95 -10.26 -1.83
C LYS A 33 5.78 -9.78 -0.97
N ALA A 34 5.45 -8.50 -1.10
CA ALA A 34 4.28 -7.91 -0.48
C ALA A 34 3.04 -8.04 -1.36
N THR A 35 1.87 -7.88 -0.74
CA THR A 35 0.60 -7.82 -1.46
C THR A 35 0.44 -6.40 -1.99
N LYS A 36 0.23 -6.24 -3.30
CA LYS A 36 -0.04 -4.93 -3.89
C LYS A 36 -1.29 -4.32 -3.28
N VAL A 37 -1.16 -3.10 -2.77
CA VAL A 37 -2.32 -2.28 -2.37
C VAL A 37 -2.90 -1.65 -3.64
N PRO A 38 -4.23 -1.68 -3.85
CA PRO A 38 -4.88 -0.99 -4.95
C PRO A 38 -4.47 0.49 -5.05
N ASP A 39 -4.32 0.97 -6.28
CA ASP A 39 -3.76 2.30 -6.55
C ASP A 39 -4.62 3.42 -5.91
N PHE A 40 -5.94 3.28 -5.94
CA PHE A 40 -6.87 4.25 -5.32
C PHE A 40 -6.73 4.33 -3.79
N LEU A 41 -6.31 3.25 -3.12
CA LEU A 41 -6.02 3.29 -1.68
C LEU A 41 -4.66 3.92 -1.42
N MET A 42 -3.69 3.74 -2.34
CA MET A 42 -2.40 4.41 -2.26
C MET A 42 -2.51 5.92 -2.44
N GLU A 43 -3.48 6.41 -3.23
CA GLU A 43 -3.82 7.85 -3.29
C GLU A 43 -4.19 8.37 -1.89
N LEU A 44 -5.06 7.68 -1.16
CA LEU A 44 -5.44 8.07 0.21
C LEU A 44 -4.22 8.13 1.14
N VAL A 45 -3.34 7.13 1.07
CA VAL A 45 -2.13 7.09 1.93
C VAL A 45 -1.20 8.27 1.63
N LYS A 46 -1.01 8.60 0.34
CA LYS A 46 -0.16 9.72 -0.09
C LYS A 46 -0.72 11.07 0.34
N GLU A 47 -2.03 11.20 0.43
CA GLU A 47 -2.70 12.44 0.82
C GLU A 47 -2.91 12.59 2.33
N GLY A 48 -2.41 11.68 3.16
CA GLY A 48 -2.55 11.80 4.62
C GLY A 48 -3.84 11.18 5.17
N GLY A 49 -4.49 10.31 4.40
CA GLY A 49 -5.61 9.50 4.82
C GLY A 49 -6.96 10.01 4.33
N LEU A 50 -8.01 9.28 4.72
CA LEU A 50 -9.36 9.45 4.17
C LEU A 50 -9.93 10.86 4.38
N VAL A 51 -9.77 11.40 5.60
CA VAL A 51 -10.31 12.73 5.95
C VAL A 51 -9.63 13.82 5.15
N GLU A 52 -8.30 13.73 5.01
CA GLU A 52 -7.52 14.74 4.31
C GLU A 52 -7.77 14.71 2.81
N TYR A 53 -7.87 13.51 2.21
CA TYR A 53 -8.31 13.36 0.82
C TYR A 53 -9.67 14.02 0.58
N TYR A 54 -10.66 13.71 1.42
CA TYR A 54 -12.01 14.27 1.26
C TYR A 54 -12.02 15.79 1.44
N ARG A 55 -11.22 16.33 2.37
CA ARG A 55 -11.08 17.77 2.58
C ARG A 55 -10.52 18.47 1.34
N GLN A 56 -9.63 17.84 0.59
CA GLN A 56 -9.00 18.40 -0.61
C GLN A 56 -9.86 18.21 -1.87
N HIS A 57 -10.52 17.06 -2.00
CA HIS A 57 -11.19 16.65 -3.24
C HIS A 57 -12.72 16.68 -3.20
N HIS A 58 -13.33 16.83 -2.03
CA HIS A 58 -14.79 16.78 -1.81
C HIS A 58 -15.47 15.55 -2.45
N SER A 59 -14.73 14.46 -2.59
CA SER A 59 -15.13 13.20 -3.20
C SER A 59 -14.19 12.10 -2.74
N PHE A 60 -14.60 10.85 -2.88
CA PHE A 60 -13.75 9.70 -2.62
C PHE A 60 -13.13 9.13 -3.91
N PRO A 61 -11.93 8.51 -3.83
CA PRO A 61 -11.23 8.03 -5.02
C PRO A 61 -12.00 6.91 -5.74
N TRP A 62 -12.80 6.11 -5.03
CA TRP A 62 -13.61 5.04 -5.63
C TRP A 62 -14.82 5.56 -6.43
N GLU A 63 -15.29 6.78 -6.18
CA GLU A 63 -16.39 7.36 -6.98
C GLU A 63 -15.98 7.60 -8.44
N LYS A 64 -14.66 7.73 -8.71
CA LYS A 64 -14.12 7.78 -10.08
C LYS A 64 -14.18 6.40 -10.74
N LEU A 65 -13.98 5.33 -9.98
CA LEU A 65 -14.01 3.95 -10.46
C LEU A 65 -15.43 3.52 -10.83
N GLU A 66 -16.43 3.93 -10.05
CA GLU A 66 -17.84 3.66 -10.31
C GLU A 66 -18.35 4.33 -11.60
N LYS A 67 -17.71 5.42 -12.03
CA LYS A 67 -18.05 6.17 -13.24
C LYS A 67 -17.36 5.63 -14.51
N LEU A 68 -16.46 4.66 -14.39
CA LEU A 68 -15.85 4.03 -15.56
C LEU A 68 -16.87 3.10 -16.23
N PRO A 69 -17.04 3.17 -17.56
CA PRO A 69 -17.89 2.21 -18.26
C PRO A 69 -17.31 0.81 -18.03
N VAL A 70 -18.15 -0.11 -17.57
CA VAL A 70 -17.81 -1.54 -17.55
C VAL A 70 -17.55 -1.94 -19.00
N ALA A 71 -16.28 -2.21 -19.33
CA ALA A 71 -15.93 -2.77 -20.61
C ALA A 71 -16.70 -4.10 -20.77
N ARG A 72 -17.63 -4.12 -21.73
CA ARG A 72 -18.40 -5.32 -22.12
C ARG A 72 -17.52 -6.25 -22.95
#